data_AF-A0A2H0VUW6-F1
#
_entry.id   AF-A0A2H0VUW6-F1
#
_cell.length_a   1.000
_cell.length_b   1.000
_cell.length_c   1.000
_cell.angle_alpha   90.00
_cell.angle_beta   90.00
_cell.angle_gamma   90.00
#
_symmetry.space_group_name_H-M   'P 1'
#
loop_
_entity.id
_entity.type
_entity.pdbx_description
1 polymer ?
#
loop_
_entity_poly.entity_id
_entity_poly.type
_entity_poly.pdbx_seq_one_letter_code
_entity_poly.pdbx_strand_id
1 'polypeptide(L)'
;MLELSPARKNKVNLADYNCQQDIENRMMMSDFSTIDIEVLEEILYSPLKISQKKLLRALSCEEHELTKSLNKLSSTGLVSVQGDTICVDKEKRKYFEFQIHRFDPQFKPDMEFVQGLLKKVPIHLLPTWYSIPRTSNNIFESIVERYLLTPHIFQRYLMELNFGEPILNDIMNDVLSAPDFKISSTDLISKYNLKRVDFEEILLILEFNFVCCLCYEKEDDHWLEYVSPFHEWKEYLQFYRDTQTPCIPSTDAIQRRSETDFAFLEKMSDLLLKAKKKALQVENSPEVQKLCLVKLAEYSDGKLKTLDAGDAWLDLSLENRALHLYRHPHNHILSLPVGERYVREAEKSIKRVLHGEWVYFDEFLKGVLVPLNENSVVMLKRVGKHWAYSLPVYGDEEIAILKATIFEWLYEMGMVATGTCNGRECFAMTHFGKFFFND
;
A
#
# COMPACT_ATOMS: atom_id res chain seq x y z
N MET A 1 -11.91 35.43 -19.13
CA MET A 1 -11.24 34.24 -19.71
C MET A 1 -11.59 33.11 -18.77
N LEU A 2 -12.60 32.32 -19.15
CA LEU A 2 -13.21 31.32 -18.28
C LEU A 2 -12.16 30.29 -17.86
N GLU A 3 -11.90 30.22 -16.56
CA GLU A 3 -11.12 29.14 -15.96
C GLU A 3 -11.87 27.84 -16.25
N LEU A 4 -11.24 27.00 -17.08
CA LEU A 4 -11.63 25.62 -17.25
C LEU A 4 -11.55 24.96 -15.87
N SER A 5 -12.71 24.60 -15.34
CA SER A 5 -12.87 23.64 -14.25
C SER A 5 -11.81 22.54 -14.34
N PRO A 6 -11.11 22.19 -13.25
CA PRO A 6 -10.14 21.10 -13.27
C PRO A 6 -10.86 19.86 -13.78
N ALA A 7 -10.45 19.39 -14.96
CA ALA A 7 -11.10 18.30 -15.68
C ALA A 7 -11.37 17.14 -14.70
N ARG A 8 -12.64 16.72 -14.59
CA ARG A 8 -13.02 15.49 -13.87
C ARG A 8 -12.10 14.37 -14.37
N LYS A 9 -11.18 13.91 -13.52
CA LYS A 9 -10.18 12.89 -13.88
C LYS A 9 -10.84 11.52 -14.11
N ASN A 10 -12.00 11.27 -13.51
CA ASN A 10 -12.77 10.05 -13.68
C ASN A 10 -13.63 10.12 -14.95
N LYS A 11 -13.25 9.32 -15.96
CA LYS A 11 -13.95 9.22 -17.25
C LYS A 11 -14.62 7.87 -17.48
N VAL A 12 -14.61 6.99 -16.48
CA VAL A 12 -15.36 5.73 -16.51
C VAL A 12 -16.84 6.06 -16.71
N ASN A 13 -17.44 5.47 -17.74
CA ASN A 13 -18.83 5.70 -18.10
C ASN A 13 -19.50 4.35 -18.42
N LEU A 14 -20.37 3.86 -17.54
CA LEU A 14 -20.97 2.53 -17.73
C LEU A 14 -21.80 2.39 -19.02
N ALA A 15 -22.27 3.51 -19.59
CA ALA A 15 -23.02 3.50 -20.87
C ALA A 15 -22.16 3.10 -22.09
N ASP A 16 -20.83 3.08 -21.95
CA ASP A 16 -19.90 2.74 -23.02
C ASP A 16 -19.77 1.21 -23.27
N TYR A 17 -20.41 0.37 -22.44
CA TYR A 17 -20.56 -1.07 -22.66
C TYR A 17 -21.95 -1.55 -22.19
N ASN A 18 -22.27 -2.83 -22.37
CA ASN A 18 -23.57 -3.39 -21.97
C ASN A 18 -23.68 -3.60 -20.44
N CYS A 19 -23.71 -2.50 -19.68
CA CYS A 19 -23.76 -2.54 -18.22
C CYS A 19 -25.07 -3.18 -17.71
N GLN A 20 -26.19 -2.94 -18.39
CA GLN A 20 -27.49 -3.48 -17.99
C GLN A 20 -27.46 -5.00 -17.94
N GLN A 21 -26.89 -5.64 -18.97
CA GLN A 21 -26.75 -7.09 -18.99
C GLN A 21 -25.76 -7.60 -17.92
N ASP A 22 -24.69 -6.84 -17.63
CA ASP A 22 -23.73 -7.22 -16.57
C ASP A 22 -24.40 -7.18 -15.20
N ILE A 23 -25.20 -6.13 -14.92
CA ILE A 23 -25.98 -6.01 -13.68
C ILE A 23 -26.99 -7.15 -13.56
N GLU A 24 -27.77 -7.45 -14.61
CA GLU A 24 -28.73 -8.55 -14.60
C GLU A 24 -28.08 -9.90 -14.32
N ASN A 25 -26.92 -10.15 -14.93
CA ASN A 25 -26.16 -11.38 -14.70
C ASN A 25 -25.62 -11.43 -13.27
N ARG A 26 -25.09 -10.34 -12.72
CA ARG A 26 -24.58 -10.28 -11.34
C ARG A 26 -25.66 -10.52 -10.29
N MET A 27 -26.82 -9.88 -10.44
CA MET A 27 -27.96 -10.11 -9.54
C MET A 27 -28.44 -11.56 -9.59
N MET A 28 -28.34 -12.21 -10.75
CA MET A 28 -28.68 -13.63 -10.87
C MET A 28 -27.62 -14.51 -10.18
N MET A 29 -26.33 -14.16 -10.33
CA MET A 29 -25.21 -14.86 -9.71
C MET A 29 -25.14 -14.68 -8.19
N SER A 30 -25.65 -13.58 -7.63
CA SER A 30 -25.76 -13.40 -6.18
C SER A 30 -26.65 -14.42 -5.50
N ASP A 31 -27.61 -14.97 -6.25
CA ASP A 31 -28.58 -15.94 -5.76
C ASP A 31 -28.17 -17.39 -6.11
N PHE A 32 -26.91 -17.61 -6.45
CA PHE A 32 -26.38 -18.94 -6.77
C PHE A 32 -26.11 -19.78 -5.52
N SER A 33 -26.70 -20.98 -5.55
CA SER A 33 -26.36 -22.07 -4.63
C SER A 33 -25.12 -22.82 -5.12
N THR A 34 -24.57 -23.69 -4.28
CA THR A 34 -23.46 -24.57 -4.68
C THR A 34 -23.78 -25.38 -5.95
N ILE A 35 -25.00 -25.95 -6.05
CA ILE A 35 -25.41 -26.71 -7.24
C ILE A 35 -25.53 -25.83 -8.48
N ASP A 36 -25.92 -24.56 -8.36
CA ASP A 36 -25.97 -23.65 -9.51
C ASP A 36 -24.57 -23.42 -10.10
N ILE A 37 -23.55 -23.30 -9.24
CA ILE A 37 -22.15 -23.16 -9.66
C ILE A 37 -21.63 -24.43 -10.30
N GLU A 38 -21.90 -25.61 -9.72
CA GLU A 38 -21.50 -26.90 -10.30
C GLU A 38 -22.13 -27.12 -11.69
N VAL A 39 -23.42 -26.80 -11.84
CA VAL A 39 -24.12 -26.85 -13.13
C VAL A 39 -23.49 -25.88 -14.13
N LEU A 40 -23.20 -24.65 -13.71
CA LEU A 40 -22.55 -23.66 -14.56
C LEU A 40 -21.16 -24.15 -15.01
N GLU A 41 -20.34 -24.63 -14.08
CA GLU A 41 -18.99 -25.12 -14.35
C GLU A 41 -18.99 -26.23 -15.41
N GLU A 42 -19.84 -27.24 -15.23
CA GLU A 42 -19.95 -28.36 -16.17
C GLU A 42 -20.44 -27.89 -17.56
N ILE A 43 -21.34 -26.90 -17.62
CA ILE A 43 -21.76 -26.27 -18.89
C ILE A 43 -20.59 -25.52 -19.56
N LEU A 44 -19.79 -24.79 -18.78
CA LEU A 44 -18.67 -23.99 -19.28
C LEU A 44 -17.48 -24.84 -19.76
N TYR A 45 -17.36 -26.10 -19.33
CA TYR A 45 -16.32 -27.02 -19.82
C TYR A 45 -16.84 -28.07 -20.82
N SER A 46 -18.16 -28.15 -21.00
CA SER A 46 -18.80 -29.04 -21.97
C SER A 46 -18.84 -28.49 -23.41
N PRO A 47 -19.14 -29.32 -24.42
CA PRO A 47 -19.42 -28.87 -25.79
C PRO A 47 -20.63 -27.92 -25.86
N LEU A 48 -20.77 -27.17 -26.96
CA LEU A 48 -21.88 -26.21 -27.16
C LEU A 48 -23.28 -26.88 -27.23
N LYS A 49 -23.34 -28.20 -27.32
CA LYS A 49 -24.57 -28.99 -27.26
C LYS A 49 -24.37 -30.12 -26.26
N ILE A 50 -25.22 -30.18 -25.24
CA ILE A 50 -25.13 -31.10 -24.11
C ILE A 50 -26.46 -31.83 -23.97
N SER A 51 -26.42 -33.12 -23.64
CA SER A 51 -27.65 -33.86 -23.26
C SER A 51 -27.96 -33.60 -21.78
N GLN A 52 -29.20 -33.24 -21.45
CA GLN A 52 -29.66 -33.06 -20.07
C GLN A 52 -29.44 -34.32 -19.24
N LYS A 53 -29.79 -35.50 -19.79
CA LYS A 53 -29.53 -36.79 -19.13
C LYS A 53 -28.05 -37.04 -18.85
N LYS A 54 -27.16 -36.58 -19.73
CA LYS A 54 -25.71 -36.69 -19.52
C LYS A 54 -25.25 -35.77 -18.40
N LEU A 55 -25.75 -34.53 -18.39
CA LEU A 55 -25.42 -33.53 -17.37
C LEU A 55 -25.90 -33.98 -15.97
N LEU A 56 -27.14 -34.47 -15.87
CA LEU A 56 -27.71 -35.00 -14.63
C LEU A 56 -26.87 -36.16 -14.05
N ARG A 57 -26.40 -37.07 -14.92
CA ARG A 57 -25.50 -38.16 -14.51
C ARG A 57 -24.12 -37.68 -14.07
N ALA A 58 -23.59 -36.63 -14.70
CA ALA A 58 -22.27 -36.09 -14.36
C ALA A 58 -22.29 -35.42 -12.98
N LEU A 59 -23.34 -34.64 -12.70
CA LEU A 59 -23.48 -33.87 -11.46
C LEU A 59 -24.07 -34.68 -10.30
N SER A 60 -24.66 -35.85 -10.57
CA SER A 60 -25.32 -36.68 -9.55
C SER A 60 -26.40 -35.94 -8.73
N CYS A 61 -27.07 -34.97 -9.35
CA CYS A 61 -28.13 -34.17 -8.73
C CYS A 61 -29.53 -34.59 -9.17
N GLU A 62 -30.55 -34.07 -8.50
CA GLU A 62 -31.93 -34.37 -8.88
C GLU A 62 -32.39 -33.56 -10.12
N GLU A 63 -33.30 -34.14 -10.92
CA GLU A 63 -33.80 -33.51 -12.14
C GLU A 63 -34.44 -32.14 -11.87
N HIS A 64 -35.09 -32.00 -10.72
CA HIS A 64 -35.74 -30.76 -10.32
C HIS A 64 -34.73 -29.64 -9.99
N GLU A 65 -33.58 -29.99 -9.39
CA GLU A 65 -32.48 -29.08 -9.08
C GLU A 65 -31.80 -28.62 -10.37
N LEU A 66 -31.46 -29.56 -11.26
CA LEU A 66 -30.88 -29.24 -12.56
C LEU A 66 -31.80 -28.32 -13.37
N THR A 67 -33.09 -28.62 -13.40
CA THR A 67 -34.07 -27.79 -14.12
C THR A 67 -34.15 -26.38 -13.55
N LYS A 68 -34.09 -26.23 -12.22
CA LYS A 68 -34.07 -24.93 -11.55
C LYS A 68 -32.84 -24.11 -11.96
N SER A 69 -31.65 -24.71 -11.93
CA SER A 69 -30.41 -24.05 -12.36
C SER A 69 -30.43 -23.71 -13.85
N LEU A 70 -30.88 -24.63 -14.72
CA LEU A 70 -31.01 -24.36 -16.16
C LEU A 70 -31.99 -23.23 -16.47
N ASN A 71 -33.08 -23.10 -15.70
CA ASN A 71 -34.01 -21.98 -15.85
C ASN A 71 -33.36 -20.64 -15.48
N LYS A 72 -32.56 -20.59 -14.39
CA LYS A 72 -31.76 -19.40 -14.05
C LYS A 72 -30.77 -19.06 -15.16
N LEU A 73 -30.02 -20.04 -15.67
CA LEU A 73 -29.04 -19.81 -16.73
C LEU A 73 -29.71 -19.41 -18.06
N SER A 74 -30.89 -19.93 -18.35
CA SER A 74 -31.66 -19.58 -19.55
C SER A 74 -32.09 -18.11 -19.56
N SER A 75 -32.40 -17.51 -18.40
CA SER A 75 -32.79 -16.10 -18.33
C SER A 75 -31.69 -15.13 -18.74
N THR A 76 -30.42 -15.55 -18.66
CA THR A 76 -29.25 -14.75 -19.10
C THR A 76 -28.93 -14.87 -20.59
N GLY A 77 -29.61 -15.80 -21.27
CA GLY A 77 -29.32 -16.19 -22.64
C GLY A 77 -28.10 -17.10 -22.78
N LEU A 78 -27.48 -17.58 -21.69
CA LEU A 78 -26.35 -18.52 -21.76
C LEU A 78 -26.76 -19.85 -22.38
N VAL A 79 -27.93 -20.38 -21.99
CA VAL A 79 -28.43 -21.67 -22.47
C VAL A 79 -29.82 -21.56 -23.06
N SER A 80 -30.12 -22.44 -24.00
CA SER A 80 -31.47 -22.71 -24.47
C SER A 80 -31.74 -24.21 -24.43
N VAL A 81 -32.89 -24.60 -23.89
CA VAL A 81 -33.28 -25.99 -23.71
C VAL A 81 -34.26 -26.40 -24.81
N GLN A 82 -33.92 -27.47 -25.54
CA GLN A 82 -34.73 -28.04 -26.63
C GLN A 82 -34.86 -29.55 -26.42
N GLY A 83 -35.92 -29.97 -25.72
CA GLY A 83 -36.06 -31.36 -25.28
C GLY A 83 -34.90 -31.78 -24.38
N ASP A 84 -34.22 -32.88 -24.71
CA ASP A 84 -33.04 -33.35 -23.99
C ASP A 84 -31.75 -32.58 -24.35
N THR A 85 -31.78 -31.64 -25.31
CA THR A 85 -30.57 -30.92 -25.74
C THR A 85 -30.51 -29.53 -25.11
N ILE A 86 -29.39 -29.23 -24.44
CA ILE A 86 -29.00 -27.90 -23.97
C ILE A 86 -28.04 -27.30 -25.00
N CYS A 87 -28.40 -26.16 -25.57
CA CYS A 87 -27.55 -25.39 -26.49
C CYS A 87 -26.93 -24.21 -25.74
N VAL A 88 -25.61 -24.07 -25.78
CA VAL A 88 -24.84 -23.03 -25.08
C VAL A 88 -24.45 -21.91 -26.05
N ASP A 89 -24.73 -20.66 -25.68
CA ASP A 89 -24.32 -19.49 -26.44
C ASP A 89 -22.83 -19.19 -26.25
N LYS A 90 -22.10 -19.06 -27.37
CA LYS A 90 -20.63 -18.94 -27.37
C LYS A 90 -20.14 -17.60 -26.81
N GLU A 91 -20.88 -16.51 -27.02
CA GLU A 91 -20.47 -15.18 -26.55
C GLU A 91 -20.77 -15.02 -25.07
N LYS A 92 -21.97 -15.45 -24.63
CA LYS A 92 -22.34 -15.49 -23.21
C LYS A 92 -21.44 -16.43 -22.42
N ARG A 93 -21.06 -17.58 -22.99
CA ARG A 93 -20.12 -18.51 -22.34
C ARG A 93 -18.82 -17.80 -21.92
N LYS A 94 -18.24 -16.96 -22.77
CA LYS A 94 -17.00 -16.21 -22.42
C LYS A 94 -17.19 -15.27 -21.23
N TYR A 95 -18.37 -14.65 -21.10
CA TYR A 95 -18.68 -13.80 -19.95
C TYR A 95 -18.68 -14.62 -18.66
N PHE A 96 -19.34 -15.79 -18.67
CA PHE A 96 -19.42 -16.66 -17.49
C PHE A 96 -18.11 -17.41 -17.22
N GLU A 97 -17.31 -17.76 -18.24
CA GLU A 97 -15.93 -18.27 -18.08
C GLU A 97 -15.08 -17.27 -17.29
N PHE A 98 -15.28 -15.96 -17.48
CA PHE A 98 -14.60 -14.95 -16.67
C PHE A 98 -15.22 -14.79 -15.27
N GLN A 99 -16.55 -14.76 -15.14
CA GLN A 99 -17.20 -14.54 -13.83
C GLN A 99 -17.11 -15.74 -12.88
N ILE A 100 -17.08 -16.98 -13.38
CA ILE A 100 -17.09 -18.18 -12.54
C ILE A 100 -15.86 -18.25 -11.63
N HIS A 101 -14.74 -17.65 -12.05
CA HIS A 101 -13.55 -17.55 -11.21
C HIS A 101 -13.81 -16.90 -9.85
N ARG A 102 -14.81 -16.01 -9.73
CA ARG A 102 -15.14 -15.39 -8.43
C ARG A 102 -15.70 -16.38 -7.41
N PHE A 103 -16.13 -17.56 -7.86
CA PHE A 103 -16.67 -18.67 -7.07
C PHE A 103 -15.62 -19.78 -6.87
N ASP A 104 -14.33 -19.49 -7.05
CA ASP A 104 -13.25 -20.37 -6.59
C ASP A 104 -12.98 -20.07 -5.10
N PRO A 105 -12.95 -21.07 -4.18
CA PRO A 105 -12.59 -20.84 -2.78
C PRO A 105 -11.19 -20.21 -2.58
N GLN A 106 -10.30 -20.32 -3.56
CA GLN A 106 -8.97 -19.70 -3.57
C GLN A 106 -8.93 -18.40 -4.38
N PHE A 107 -10.09 -17.92 -4.86
CA PHE A 107 -10.19 -16.73 -5.66
C PHE A 107 -9.60 -15.53 -4.93
N LYS A 108 -8.79 -14.77 -5.67
CA LYS A 108 -8.28 -13.48 -5.28
C LYS A 108 -8.51 -12.54 -6.46
N PRO A 109 -9.11 -11.35 -6.25
CA PRO A 109 -9.28 -10.37 -7.30
C PRO A 109 -7.92 -9.72 -7.61
N ASP A 110 -7.00 -10.45 -8.22
CA ASP A 110 -5.64 -10.03 -8.53
C ASP A 110 -5.56 -9.18 -9.81
N MET A 111 -4.35 -8.80 -10.20
CA MET A 111 -4.15 -8.01 -11.42
C MET A 111 -4.55 -8.74 -12.71
N GLU A 112 -4.56 -10.08 -12.76
CA GLU A 112 -5.07 -10.81 -13.92
C GLU A 112 -6.59 -10.67 -14.00
N PHE A 113 -7.26 -10.76 -12.85
CA PHE A 113 -8.69 -10.50 -12.73
C PHE A 113 -9.04 -9.06 -13.15
N VAL A 114 -8.30 -8.06 -12.65
CA VAL A 114 -8.48 -6.65 -13.03
C VAL A 114 -8.27 -6.45 -14.54
N GLN A 115 -7.25 -7.10 -15.13
CA GLN A 115 -7.05 -7.07 -16.58
C GLN A 115 -8.23 -7.71 -17.33
N GLY A 116 -8.78 -8.81 -16.82
CA GLY A 116 -9.97 -9.48 -17.35
C GLY A 116 -11.21 -8.58 -17.31
N LEU A 117 -11.41 -7.86 -16.21
CA LEU A 117 -12.51 -6.90 -16.05
C LEU A 117 -12.48 -5.84 -17.16
N LEU A 118 -11.30 -5.27 -17.45
CA LEU A 118 -11.15 -4.25 -18.50
C LEU A 118 -11.46 -4.76 -19.91
N LYS A 119 -11.34 -6.08 -20.17
CA LYS A 119 -11.68 -6.68 -21.47
C LYS A 119 -13.19 -6.67 -21.76
N LYS A 120 -14.04 -6.42 -20.75
CA LYS A 120 -15.48 -6.22 -20.96
C LYS A 120 -15.79 -4.93 -21.73
N VAL A 121 -14.91 -3.95 -21.64
CA VAL A 121 -15.06 -2.63 -22.26
C VAL A 121 -14.42 -2.67 -23.65
N PRO A 122 -15.06 -2.06 -24.68
CA PRO A 122 -14.44 -1.93 -25.99
C PRO A 122 -13.03 -1.31 -25.90
N ILE A 123 -12.04 -2.00 -26.46
CA ILE A 123 -10.62 -1.68 -26.29
C ILE A 123 -10.25 -0.22 -26.62
N HIS A 124 -10.96 0.41 -27.55
CA HIS A 124 -10.72 1.80 -27.99
C HIS A 124 -11.21 2.86 -26.99
N LEU A 125 -12.03 2.49 -26.00
CA LEU A 125 -12.56 3.38 -24.97
C LEU A 125 -11.64 3.47 -23.75
N LEU A 126 -10.92 2.39 -23.43
CA LEU A 126 -9.98 2.32 -22.30
C LEU A 126 -8.95 3.47 -22.30
N PRO A 127 -8.32 3.86 -23.44
CA PRO A 127 -7.41 5.00 -23.45
C PRO A 127 -8.06 6.32 -23.03
N THR A 128 -9.34 6.50 -23.35
CA THR A 128 -10.09 7.68 -22.96
C THR A 128 -10.42 7.64 -21.47
N TRP A 129 -10.94 6.51 -20.97
CA TRP A 129 -11.28 6.31 -19.56
C TRP A 129 -10.10 6.57 -18.62
N TYR A 130 -8.95 5.98 -18.93
CA TYR A 130 -7.75 6.07 -18.10
C TYR A 130 -6.77 7.14 -18.61
N SER A 131 -7.23 7.99 -19.54
CA SER A 131 -6.48 9.11 -20.11
C SER A 131 -5.08 8.75 -20.67
N ILE A 132 -4.80 7.49 -21.00
CA ILE A 132 -3.52 7.02 -21.55
C ILE A 132 -3.45 7.27 -23.08
N PRO A 133 -2.24 7.30 -23.68
CA PRO A 133 -2.09 7.50 -25.11
C PRO A 133 -2.81 6.41 -25.93
N ARG A 134 -3.55 6.81 -26.97
CA ARG A 134 -4.20 5.88 -27.92
C ARG A 134 -3.20 5.03 -28.72
N THR A 135 -1.95 5.49 -28.79
CA THR A 135 -0.82 4.79 -29.43
C THR A 135 -0.12 3.82 -28.49
N SER A 136 -0.64 3.56 -27.29
CA SER A 136 -0.03 2.60 -26.37
C SER A 136 -0.06 1.20 -26.98
N ASN A 137 1.11 0.57 -27.04
CA ASN A 137 1.26 -0.81 -27.50
C ASN A 137 0.67 -1.82 -26.50
N ASN A 138 0.56 -1.42 -25.22
CA ASN A 138 -0.02 -2.24 -24.16
C ASN A 138 -0.84 -1.35 -23.20
N ILE A 139 -2.15 -1.30 -23.45
CA ILE A 139 -3.11 -0.51 -22.67
C ILE A 139 -3.03 -0.83 -21.18
N PHE A 140 -2.95 -2.12 -20.83
CA PHE A 140 -2.97 -2.53 -19.42
C PHE A 140 -1.69 -2.11 -18.70
N GLU A 141 -0.52 -2.32 -19.31
CA GLU A 141 0.76 -1.86 -18.73
C GLU A 141 0.78 -0.33 -18.58
N SER A 142 0.25 0.43 -19.54
CA SER A 142 0.12 1.88 -19.39
C SER A 142 -0.81 2.32 -18.26
N ILE A 143 -1.87 1.54 -17.97
CA ILE A 143 -2.74 1.79 -16.80
C ILE A 143 -1.95 1.51 -15.51
N VAL A 144 -1.23 0.37 -15.46
CA VAL A 144 -0.39 0.02 -14.31
C VAL A 144 0.64 1.10 -14.03
N GLU A 145 1.44 1.48 -15.03
CA GLU A 145 2.47 2.52 -14.90
C GLU A 145 1.92 3.84 -14.39
N ARG A 146 0.73 4.22 -14.85
CA ARG A 146 0.12 5.51 -14.53
C ARG A 146 -0.59 5.54 -13.17
N TYR A 147 -1.21 4.44 -12.76
CA TYR A 147 -2.15 4.43 -11.64
C TYR A 147 -1.83 3.42 -10.54
N LEU A 148 -1.15 2.31 -10.83
CA LEU A 148 -1.01 1.18 -9.90
C LEU A 148 0.46 0.86 -9.55
N LEU A 149 1.43 1.44 -10.26
CA LEU A 149 2.84 1.02 -10.24
C LEU A 149 3.46 1.02 -8.85
N THR A 150 3.17 2.03 -8.03
CA THR A 150 3.62 2.08 -6.63
C THR A 150 2.43 2.36 -5.72
N PRO A 151 2.50 1.93 -4.45
CA PRO A 151 1.46 2.22 -3.47
C PRO A 151 1.14 3.72 -3.36
N HIS A 152 2.16 4.57 -3.44
CA HIS A 152 1.99 6.02 -3.39
C HIS A 152 1.23 6.56 -4.63
N ILE A 153 1.54 6.06 -5.83
CA ILE A 153 0.82 6.43 -7.06
C ILE A 153 -0.65 6.03 -6.92
N PHE A 154 -0.93 4.82 -6.43
CA PHE A 154 -2.29 4.34 -6.28
C PHE A 154 -3.07 5.06 -5.19
N GLN A 155 -2.45 5.31 -4.03
CA GLN A 155 -3.05 6.12 -2.97
C GLN A 155 -3.41 7.52 -3.47
N ARG A 156 -2.51 8.17 -4.22
CA ARG A 156 -2.79 9.47 -4.84
C ARG A 156 -3.94 9.37 -5.83
N TYR A 157 -3.97 8.32 -6.65
CA TYR A 157 -5.09 8.07 -7.56
C TYR A 157 -6.42 7.99 -6.81
N LEU A 158 -6.51 7.20 -5.74
CA LEU A 158 -7.70 7.09 -4.89
C LEU A 158 -8.13 8.44 -4.30
N MET A 159 -7.17 9.24 -3.79
CA MET A 159 -7.44 10.58 -3.25
C MET A 159 -7.93 11.59 -4.31
N GLU A 160 -7.56 11.39 -5.57
CA GLU A 160 -7.97 12.24 -6.69
C GLU A 160 -9.30 11.79 -7.33
N LEU A 161 -9.83 10.63 -6.95
CA LEU A 161 -11.13 10.16 -7.44
C LEU A 161 -12.22 11.15 -6.99
N ASN A 162 -13.08 11.52 -7.93
CA ASN A 162 -14.24 12.34 -7.66
C ASN A 162 -15.44 11.73 -8.37
N PHE A 163 -16.27 11.03 -7.60
CA PHE A 163 -17.43 10.30 -8.10
C PHE A 163 -18.68 11.14 -8.34
N GLY A 164 -18.71 12.40 -7.89
CA GLY A 164 -19.90 13.25 -7.94
C GLY A 164 -21.01 12.84 -6.96
N GLU A 165 -21.21 11.54 -6.72
CA GLU A 165 -22.15 11.00 -5.74
C GLU A 165 -21.43 10.66 -4.41
N PRO A 166 -21.91 11.16 -3.26
CA PRO A 166 -21.27 10.91 -1.97
C PRO A 166 -21.19 9.42 -1.59
N ILE A 167 -22.22 8.64 -1.93
CA ILE A 167 -22.34 7.23 -1.56
C ILE A 167 -21.16 6.37 -2.06
N LEU A 168 -20.62 6.66 -3.24
CA LEU A 168 -19.45 5.97 -3.79
C LEU A 168 -18.20 6.18 -2.92
N ASN A 169 -18.01 7.41 -2.42
CA ASN A 169 -16.91 7.71 -1.50
C ASN A 169 -17.13 7.06 -0.13
N ASP A 170 -18.37 7.06 0.35
CA ASP A 170 -18.70 6.47 1.65
C ASP A 170 -18.47 4.95 1.64
N ILE A 171 -18.88 4.25 0.58
CA ILE A 171 -18.60 2.82 0.40
C ILE A 171 -17.11 2.54 0.28
N MET A 172 -16.35 3.36 -0.46
CA MET A 172 -14.89 3.25 -0.53
C MET A 172 -14.26 3.35 0.86
N ASN A 173 -14.68 4.33 1.67
CA ASN A 173 -14.17 4.53 3.02
C ASN A 173 -14.53 3.36 3.94
N ASP A 174 -15.75 2.83 3.83
CA ASP A 174 -16.19 1.66 4.58
C ASP A 174 -15.34 0.43 4.26
N VAL A 175 -15.10 0.14 2.97
CA VAL A 175 -14.26 -0.99 2.55
C VAL A 175 -12.83 -0.84 3.07
N LEU A 176 -12.25 0.36 3.00
CA LEU A 176 -10.88 0.62 3.46
C LEU A 176 -10.75 0.65 4.99
N SER A 177 -11.85 0.83 5.72
CA SER A 177 -11.89 0.85 7.19
C SER A 177 -12.35 -0.48 7.79
N ALA A 178 -12.91 -1.38 6.99
CA ALA A 178 -13.40 -2.67 7.44
C ALA A 178 -12.26 -3.59 7.92
N PRO A 179 -12.52 -4.50 8.88
CA PRO A 179 -11.59 -5.55 9.23
C PRO A 179 -11.15 -6.33 7.97
N ASP A 180 -9.84 -6.53 7.84
CA ASP A 180 -9.22 -7.17 6.68
C ASP A 180 -9.63 -6.60 5.31
N PHE A 181 -10.01 -5.32 5.31
CA PHE A 181 -10.42 -4.57 4.11
C PHE A 181 -11.52 -5.30 3.34
N LYS A 182 -12.47 -5.89 4.07
CA LYS A 182 -13.51 -6.74 3.52
C LYS A 182 -14.83 -6.52 4.26
N ILE A 183 -15.90 -6.32 3.50
CA ILE A 183 -17.25 -6.07 4.04
C ILE A 183 -18.29 -6.87 3.26
N SER A 184 -19.33 -7.36 3.93
CA SER A 184 -20.43 -8.06 3.26
C SER A 184 -21.23 -7.11 2.38
N SER A 185 -21.63 -7.58 1.19
CA SER A 185 -22.55 -6.85 0.32
C SER A 185 -23.90 -6.59 1.00
N THR A 186 -24.38 -7.53 1.81
CA THR A 186 -25.64 -7.39 2.57
C THR A 186 -25.56 -6.25 3.58
N ASP A 187 -24.40 -6.07 4.22
CA ASP A 187 -24.18 -4.99 5.19
C ASP A 187 -24.16 -3.62 4.49
N LEU A 188 -23.49 -3.51 3.34
CA LEU A 188 -23.47 -2.28 2.53
C LEU A 188 -24.88 -1.93 2.02
N ILE A 189 -25.59 -2.90 1.45
CA ILE A 189 -26.97 -2.70 0.95
C ILE A 189 -27.87 -2.20 2.08
N SER A 190 -27.76 -2.80 3.26
CA SER A 190 -28.56 -2.44 4.44
C SER A 190 -28.19 -1.06 4.98
N LYS A 191 -26.88 -0.78 5.13
CA LYS A 191 -26.35 0.49 5.66
C LYS A 191 -26.79 1.70 4.84
N TYR A 192 -26.77 1.57 3.52
CA TYR A 192 -27.11 2.66 2.60
C TYR A 192 -28.55 2.58 2.06
N ASN A 193 -29.34 1.61 2.52
CA ASN A 193 -30.72 1.38 2.07
C ASN A 193 -30.84 1.30 0.54
N LEU A 194 -29.95 0.52 -0.08
CA LEU A 194 -29.85 0.40 -1.53
C LEU A 194 -30.82 -0.66 -2.07
N LYS A 195 -31.33 -0.45 -3.28
CA LYS A 195 -31.88 -1.56 -4.06
C LYS A 195 -30.74 -2.38 -4.64
N ARG A 196 -30.99 -3.65 -4.92
CA ARG A 196 -29.96 -4.55 -5.47
C ARG A 196 -29.36 -4.01 -6.78
N VAL A 197 -30.20 -3.52 -7.69
CA VAL A 197 -29.76 -2.95 -8.97
C VAL A 197 -28.83 -1.74 -8.78
N ASP A 198 -29.16 -0.84 -7.84
CA ASP A 198 -28.38 0.36 -7.55
C ASP A 198 -27.01 -0.04 -6.95
N PHE A 199 -26.99 -1.05 -6.09
CA PHE A 199 -25.75 -1.60 -5.53
C PHE A 199 -24.82 -2.17 -6.60
N GLU A 200 -25.35 -2.94 -7.56
CA GLU A 200 -24.53 -3.50 -8.65
C GLU A 200 -23.95 -2.41 -9.56
N GLU A 201 -24.73 -1.38 -9.87
CA GLU A 201 -24.25 -0.25 -10.66
C GLU A 201 -23.13 0.50 -9.93
N ILE A 202 -23.31 0.77 -8.64
CA ILE A 202 -22.29 1.37 -7.77
C ILE A 202 -21.02 0.52 -7.76
N LEU A 203 -21.13 -0.80 -7.55
CA LEU A 203 -19.96 -1.67 -7.52
C LEU A 203 -19.23 -1.72 -8.85
N LEU A 204 -19.94 -1.71 -9.99
CA LEU A 204 -19.31 -1.62 -11.30
C LEU A 204 -18.50 -0.33 -11.46
N ILE A 205 -19.03 0.81 -11.02
CA ILE A 205 -18.30 2.09 -11.03
C ILE A 205 -17.03 1.97 -10.19
N LEU A 206 -17.11 1.41 -8.98
CA LEU A 206 -15.97 1.26 -8.08
C LEU A 206 -14.93 0.27 -8.62
N GLU A 207 -15.35 -0.85 -9.21
CA GLU A 207 -14.49 -1.84 -9.84
C GLU A 207 -13.72 -1.29 -11.04
N PHE A 208 -14.39 -0.55 -11.94
CA PHE A 208 -13.71 0.08 -13.07
C PHE A 208 -12.82 1.27 -12.67
N ASN A 209 -13.00 1.82 -11.47
CA ASN A 209 -12.07 2.77 -10.87
C ASN A 209 -11.07 2.10 -9.90
N PHE A 210 -10.92 0.77 -9.97
CA PHE A 210 -9.96 -0.03 -9.19
C PHE A 210 -10.09 0.10 -7.66
N VAL A 211 -11.23 0.60 -7.15
CA VAL A 211 -11.42 0.85 -5.72
C VAL A 211 -11.63 -0.46 -4.96
N CYS A 212 -12.55 -1.28 -5.44
CA CYS A 212 -12.89 -2.56 -4.84
C CYS A 212 -13.33 -3.57 -5.91
N CYS A 213 -13.52 -4.82 -5.50
CA CYS A 213 -13.95 -5.95 -6.30
C CYS A 213 -14.99 -6.77 -5.53
N LEU A 214 -16.01 -7.23 -6.24
CA LEU A 214 -16.97 -8.19 -5.70
C LEU A 214 -16.33 -9.59 -5.60
N CYS A 215 -16.44 -10.27 -4.49
CA CYS A 215 -15.89 -11.60 -4.28
C CYS A 215 -16.97 -12.50 -3.68
N TYR A 216 -16.85 -13.80 -3.88
CA TYR A 216 -17.72 -14.78 -3.25
C TYR A 216 -16.91 -15.68 -2.35
N GLU A 217 -17.45 -16.00 -1.18
CA GLU A 217 -16.89 -17.03 -0.31
C GLU A 217 -17.95 -18.07 0.00
N LYS A 218 -17.53 -19.34 0.01
CA LYS A 218 -18.43 -20.45 0.27
C LYS A 218 -18.63 -20.61 1.77
N GLU A 219 -19.87 -20.51 2.21
CA GLU A 219 -20.31 -20.89 3.55
C GLU A 219 -21.39 -21.98 3.42
N ASP A 220 -21.07 -23.19 3.88
CA ASP A 220 -21.89 -24.38 3.73
C ASP A 220 -22.37 -24.59 2.27
N ASP A 221 -23.68 -24.48 2.02
CA ASP A 221 -24.31 -24.66 0.71
C ASP A 221 -24.48 -23.36 -0.10
N HIS A 222 -24.06 -22.21 0.45
CA HIS A 222 -24.28 -20.89 -0.14
C HIS A 222 -22.97 -20.16 -0.44
N TRP A 223 -23.06 -19.21 -1.38
CA TRP A 223 -21.99 -18.28 -1.67
C TRP A 223 -22.38 -16.91 -1.14
N LEU A 224 -21.57 -16.40 -0.22
CA LEU A 224 -21.76 -15.07 0.36
C LEU A 224 -20.93 -14.04 -0.39
N GLU A 225 -21.53 -12.88 -0.58
CA GLU A 225 -20.93 -11.78 -1.32
C GLU A 225 -20.19 -10.80 -0.43
N TYR A 226 -18.97 -10.50 -0.83
CA TYR A 226 -18.11 -9.55 -0.16
C TYR A 226 -17.51 -8.54 -1.12
N VAL A 227 -17.21 -7.37 -0.59
CA VAL A 227 -16.53 -6.29 -1.30
C VAL A 227 -15.17 -6.09 -0.64
N SER A 228 -14.10 -6.16 -1.45
CA SER A 228 -12.73 -6.01 -0.98
C SER A 228 -11.86 -5.36 -2.07
N PRO A 229 -10.77 -4.66 -1.74
CA PRO A 229 -9.84 -4.19 -2.76
C PRO A 229 -9.22 -5.32 -3.57
N PHE A 230 -8.63 -4.99 -4.72
CA PHE A 230 -7.85 -5.97 -5.47
C PHE A 230 -6.68 -6.49 -4.64
N HIS A 231 -6.25 -7.71 -4.93
CA HIS A 231 -5.42 -8.53 -4.05
C HIS A 231 -4.12 -7.83 -3.62
N GLU A 232 -3.37 -7.28 -4.57
CA GLU A 232 -2.06 -6.71 -4.33
C GLU A 232 -2.14 -5.45 -3.46
N TRP A 233 -3.18 -4.62 -3.65
CA TRP A 233 -3.40 -3.47 -2.78
C TRP A 233 -3.81 -3.88 -1.37
N LYS A 234 -4.69 -4.89 -1.26
CA LYS A 234 -5.07 -5.44 0.04
C LYS A 234 -3.87 -5.99 0.80
N GLU A 235 -2.99 -6.76 0.14
CA GLU A 235 -1.76 -7.28 0.75
C GLU A 235 -0.84 -6.15 1.24
N TYR A 236 -0.67 -5.09 0.43
CA TYR A 236 0.10 -3.92 0.85
C TYR A 236 -0.51 -3.23 2.08
N LEU A 237 -1.83 -3.04 2.11
CA LEU A 237 -2.51 -2.44 3.25
C LEU A 237 -2.41 -3.29 4.52
N GLN A 238 -2.55 -4.62 4.38
CA GLN A 238 -2.36 -5.57 5.48
C GLN A 238 -0.93 -5.53 6.00
N PHE A 239 0.07 -5.56 5.11
CA PHE A 239 1.47 -5.38 5.49
C PHE A 239 1.66 -4.07 6.26
N TYR A 240 1.11 -2.96 5.77
CA TYR A 240 1.28 -1.66 6.41
C TYR A 240 0.67 -1.62 7.83
N ARG A 241 -0.52 -2.21 8.00
CA ARG A 241 -1.22 -2.37 9.29
C ARG A 241 -0.43 -3.28 10.24
N ASP A 242 -0.05 -4.46 9.77
CA ASP A 242 0.51 -5.52 10.60
C ASP A 242 1.97 -5.24 10.99
N THR A 243 2.66 -4.39 10.22
CA THR A 243 4.02 -3.92 10.52
C THR A 243 4.05 -2.54 11.19
N GLN A 244 2.90 -2.03 11.65
CA GLN A 244 2.88 -0.80 12.43
C GLN A 244 3.78 -0.96 13.66
N THR A 245 4.70 -0.02 13.84
CA THR A 245 5.73 -0.13 14.88
C THR A 245 5.08 -0.09 16.26
N PRO A 246 5.16 -1.17 17.06
CA PRO A 246 4.55 -1.20 18.38
C PRO A 246 5.36 -0.37 19.37
N CYS A 247 4.64 0.36 20.22
CA CYS A 247 5.22 1.14 21.30
C CYS A 247 5.63 0.23 22.46
N ILE A 248 6.73 0.56 23.14
CA ILE A 248 7.16 -0.13 24.36
C ILE A 248 6.18 0.25 25.49
N PRO A 249 5.43 -0.71 26.08
CA PRO A 249 4.33 -0.39 27.00
C PRO A 249 4.75 0.29 28.31
N SER A 250 5.93 -0.03 28.84
CA SER A 250 6.50 0.61 30.05
C SER A 250 7.87 1.18 29.72
N THR A 251 8.06 2.44 30.08
CA THR A 251 9.33 3.15 29.90
C THR A 251 10.28 3.00 31.09
N ASP A 252 9.86 2.35 32.18
CA ASP A 252 10.65 2.25 33.43
C ASP A 252 11.94 1.45 33.24
N ALA A 253 11.92 0.46 32.34
CA ALA A 253 13.08 -0.37 32.01
C ALA A 253 13.99 0.26 30.94
N ILE A 254 13.64 1.44 30.41
CA ILE A 254 14.41 2.10 29.36
C ILE A 254 15.62 2.81 29.96
N GLN A 255 16.80 2.35 29.57
CA GLN A 255 18.07 2.98 29.86
C GLN A 255 18.42 3.92 28.71
N ARG A 256 18.08 5.20 28.86
CA ARG A 256 18.45 6.23 27.87
C ARG A 256 19.97 6.31 27.74
N ARG A 257 20.44 6.51 26.50
CA ARG A 257 21.85 6.79 26.21
C ARG A 257 22.33 8.11 26.82
N SER A 258 21.43 9.07 26.98
CA SER A 258 21.71 10.38 27.58
C SER A 258 20.46 10.99 28.21
N GLU A 259 20.68 11.87 29.19
CA GLU A 259 19.62 12.51 29.98
C GLU A 259 18.85 13.57 29.18
N THR A 260 19.53 14.30 28.28
CA THR A 260 18.97 15.36 27.45
C THR A 260 18.87 14.91 25.98
N ASP A 261 17.94 15.52 25.24
CA ASP A 261 17.74 15.24 23.82
C ASP A 261 18.88 15.79 22.96
N PHE A 262 19.48 16.91 23.36
CA PHE A 262 20.60 17.56 22.67
C PHE A 262 21.98 17.21 23.25
N ALA A 263 22.09 16.11 24.01
CA ALA A 263 23.30 15.76 24.76
C ALA A 263 24.59 15.77 23.92
N PHE A 264 24.52 15.34 22.65
CA PHE A 264 25.66 15.37 21.74
C PHE A 264 26.12 16.79 21.43
N LEU A 265 25.17 17.68 21.12
CA LEU A 265 25.43 19.10 20.83
C LEU A 265 25.89 19.85 22.08
N GLU A 266 25.35 19.53 23.25
CA GLU A 266 25.80 20.08 24.53
C GLU A 266 27.27 19.72 24.80
N LYS A 267 27.65 18.46 24.61
CA LYS A 267 29.07 18.03 24.73
C LYS A 267 29.98 18.73 23.73
N MET A 268 29.56 18.85 22.46
CA MET A 268 30.30 19.62 21.46
C MET A 268 30.49 21.09 21.90
N SER A 269 29.43 21.69 22.44
CA SER A 269 29.45 23.07 22.94
C SER A 269 30.40 23.23 24.12
N ASP A 270 30.37 22.30 25.08
CA ASP A 270 31.27 22.29 26.23
C ASP A 270 32.74 22.14 25.83
N LEU A 271 33.03 21.29 24.85
CA LEU A 271 34.37 21.11 24.30
C LEU A 271 34.88 22.41 23.66
N LEU A 272 34.05 23.06 22.83
CA LEU A 272 34.40 24.34 22.20
C LEU A 272 34.60 25.47 23.23
N LEU A 273 33.72 25.57 24.24
CA LEU A 273 33.84 26.58 25.30
C LEU A 273 35.13 26.43 26.11
N LYS A 274 35.52 25.19 26.41
CA LYS A 274 36.78 24.88 27.11
C LYS A 274 38.00 25.17 26.22
N ALA A 275 37.94 24.77 24.94
CA ALA A 275 39.01 24.96 23.97
C ALA A 275 39.19 26.43 23.51
N LYS A 276 38.16 27.28 23.64
CA LYS A 276 38.20 28.72 23.33
C LYS A 276 39.22 29.48 24.17
N LYS A 277 39.32 29.14 25.47
CA LYS A 277 40.22 29.83 26.41
C LYS A 277 41.68 29.44 26.22
N LYS A 278 41.92 28.16 25.91
CA LYS A 278 43.24 27.58 25.66
C LYS A 278 43.04 26.22 24.97
N ALA A 279 43.99 25.84 24.12
CA ALA A 279 44.01 24.51 23.52
C ALA A 279 43.81 23.41 24.58
N LEU A 280 42.80 22.58 24.36
CA LEU A 280 42.30 21.62 25.34
C LEU A 280 42.84 20.23 25.03
N GLN A 281 43.53 19.59 25.98
CA GLN A 281 43.96 18.20 25.84
C GLN A 281 42.74 17.28 25.96
N VAL A 282 42.39 16.57 24.89
CA VAL A 282 41.24 15.65 24.84
C VAL A 282 41.53 14.42 23.99
N GLU A 283 40.85 13.33 24.32
CA GLU A 283 40.81 12.14 23.48
C GLU A 283 39.99 12.39 22.21
N ASN A 284 40.30 11.64 21.15
CA ASN A 284 39.64 11.72 19.85
C ASN A 284 38.25 11.04 19.88
N SER A 285 37.32 11.62 20.62
CA SER A 285 35.92 11.19 20.75
C SER A 285 35.09 11.52 19.50
N PRO A 286 33.91 10.91 19.32
CA PRO A 286 33.00 11.24 18.21
C PRO A 286 32.64 12.73 18.14
N GLU A 287 32.45 13.39 19.29
CA GLU A 287 32.17 14.82 19.38
C GLU A 287 33.36 15.66 18.85
N VAL A 288 34.59 15.28 19.19
CA VAL A 288 35.81 15.92 18.67
C VAL A 288 35.93 15.73 17.16
N GLN A 289 35.72 14.50 16.69
CA GLN A 289 35.75 14.18 15.25
C GLN A 289 34.70 14.98 14.49
N LYS A 290 33.47 15.09 15.02
CA LYS A 290 32.39 15.87 14.42
C LYS A 290 32.72 17.36 14.38
N LEU A 291 33.24 17.92 15.48
CA LEU A 291 33.69 19.32 15.53
C LEU A 291 34.74 19.65 14.47
N CYS A 292 35.71 18.76 14.27
CA CYS A 292 36.73 18.92 13.24
C CYS A 292 36.17 18.73 11.83
N LEU A 293 35.30 17.73 11.65
CA LEU A 293 34.67 17.44 10.38
C LEU A 293 33.89 18.64 9.83
N VAL A 294 33.14 19.32 10.70
CA VAL A 294 32.36 20.51 10.34
C VAL A 294 33.12 21.82 10.54
N LYS A 295 34.45 21.76 10.69
CA LYS A 295 35.36 22.92 10.75
C LYS A 295 34.99 23.94 11.84
N LEU A 296 34.47 23.46 12.97
CA LEU A 296 34.25 24.28 14.17
C LEU A 296 35.49 24.29 15.09
N ALA A 297 36.34 23.28 14.96
CA ALA A 297 37.60 23.17 15.69
C ALA A 297 38.69 22.48 14.86
N GLU A 298 39.95 22.64 15.27
CA GLU A 298 41.09 21.86 14.80
C GLU A 298 41.59 20.94 15.90
N TYR A 299 41.98 19.73 15.53
CA TYR A 299 42.58 18.74 16.43
C TYR A 299 43.99 18.38 15.95
N SER A 300 45.00 18.70 16.76
CA SER A 300 46.41 18.43 16.48
C SER A 300 47.14 18.06 17.76
N ASP A 301 48.04 17.07 17.71
CA ASP A 301 48.86 16.62 18.84
C ASP A 301 48.05 16.35 20.14
N GLY A 302 46.86 15.77 20.01
CA GLY A 302 45.97 15.48 21.14
C GLY A 302 45.26 16.70 21.72
N LYS A 303 45.33 17.85 21.06
CA LYS A 303 44.75 19.12 21.52
C LYS A 303 43.70 19.63 20.56
N LEU A 304 42.56 20.03 21.13
CA LEU A 304 41.47 20.70 20.44
C LEU A 304 41.63 22.22 20.55
N LYS A 305 41.47 22.93 19.43
CA LYS A 305 41.46 24.38 19.37
C LYS A 305 40.22 24.86 18.61
N THR A 306 39.45 25.76 19.22
CA THR A 306 38.27 26.37 18.58
C THR A 306 38.67 27.27 17.41
N LEU A 307 37.88 27.23 16.33
CA LEU A 307 37.98 28.14 15.19
C LEU A 307 36.94 29.27 15.30
N ASP A 308 37.09 30.34 14.52
CA ASP A 308 36.14 31.48 14.49
C ASP A 308 34.70 31.02 14.18
N ALA A 309 34.55 30.01 13.31
CA ALA A 309 33.27 29.39 13.01
C ALA A 309 32.66 28.66 14.23
N GLY A 310 33.50 28.02 15.05
CA GLY A 310 33.09 27.41 16.31
C GLY A 310 32.61 28.44 17.33
N ASP A 311 33.26 29.61 17.38
CA ASP A 311 32.84 30.71 18.23
C ASP A 311 31.47 31.27 17.81
N ALA A 312 31.26 31.52 16.52
CA ALA A 312 29.95 31.95 16.00
C ALA A 312 28.84 30.89 16.22
N TRP A 313 29.18 29.61 16.12
CA TRP A 313 28.24 28.51 16.36
C TRP A 313 27.80 28.42 17.84
N LEU A 314 28.67 28.79 18.79
CA LEU A 314 28.33 28.88 20.21
C LEU A 314 27.32 30.00 20.52
N ASP A 315 27.15 31.01 19.66
CA ASP A 315 26.15 32.06 19.87
C ASP A 315 24.73 31.63 19.45
N LEU A 316 24.60 30.50 18.76
CA LEU A 316 23.31 29.93 18.34
C LEU A 316 22.59 29.20 19.48
N SER A 317 21.25 29.13 19.42
CA SER A 317 20.45 28.22 20.26
C SER A 317 20.72 26.75 19.91
N LEU A 318 20.36 25.79 20.79
CA LEU A 318 20.60 24.36 20.53
C LEU A 318 19.90 23.87 19.26
N GLU A 319 18.69 24.34 18.99
CA GLU A 319 17.94 24.03 17.77
C GLU A 319 18.67 24.56 16.53
N ASN A 320 19.17 25.79 16.59
CA ASN A 320 19.92 26.39 15.48
C ASN A 320 21.29 25.72 15.29
N ARG A 321 21.92 25.26 16.37
CA ARG A 321 23.14 24.43 16.33
C ARG A 321 22.87 23.09 15.64
N ALA A 322 21.75 22.44 15.98
CA ALA A 322 21.30 21.21 15.32
C ALA A 322 21.03 21.42 13.84
N LEU A 323 20.30 22.48 13.46
CA LEU A 323 20.04 22.81 12.06
C LEU A 323 21.32 23.13 11.28
N HIS A 324 22.25 23.85 11.90
CA HIS A 324 23.56 24.11 11.32
C HIS A 324 24.29 22.80 11.04
N LEU A 325 24.34 21.89 12.01
CA LEU A 325 25.01 20.60 11.87
C LEU A 325 24.33 19.72 10.79
N TYR A 326 23.00 19.63 10.78
CA TYR A 326 22.21 18.87 9.81
C TYR A 326 22.40 19.33 8.35
N ARG A 327 22.58 20.64 8.15
CA ARG A 327 22.75 21.26 6.82
C ARG A 327 24.21 21.41 6.40
N HIS A 328 25.16 21.07 7.28
CA HIS A 328 26.56 21.33 7.01
C HIS A 328 27.09 20.41 5.89
N PRO A 329 27.69 20.93 4.79
CA PRO A 329 28.07 20.13 3.62
C PRO A 329 29.09 19.01 3.89
N HIS A 330 29.86 19.13 4.97
CA HIS A 330 30.85 18.11 5.36
C HIS A 330 30.30 17.11 6.38
N ASN A 331 29.12 17.35 6.95
CA ASN A 331 28.59 16.45 7.96
C ASN A 331 28.20 15.11 7.32
N HIS A 332 28.64 14.02 7.94
CA HIS A 332 28.30 12.65 7.57
C HIS A 332 28.39 11.74 8.80
N ILE A 333 27.87 10.53 8.66
CA ILE A 333 27.97 9.46 9.66
C ILE A 333 29.43 9.01 9.76
N LEU A 334 30.01 9.06 10.95
CA LEU A 334 31.38 8.67 11.25
C LEU A 334 31.54 7.14 11.32
N SER A 335 30.54 6.41 11.80
CA SER A 335 30.63 4.95 11.96
C SER A 335 30.55 4.17 10.65
N LEU A 336 30.06 4.78 9.57
CA LEU A 336 29.79 4.10 8.31
C LEU A 336 30.06 5.04 7.11
N PRO A 337 30.91 4.64 6.14
CA PRO A 337 31.16 5.45 4.95
C PRO A 337 29.98 5.36 3.97
N VAL A 338 28.93 6.13 4.24
CA VAL A 338 27.70 6.16 3.44
C VAL A 338 27.51 7.51 2.75
N GLY A 339 27.11 7.49 1.49
CA GLY A 339 26.78 8.71 0.75
C GLY A 339 25.53 9.40 1.29
N GLU A 340 25.52 10.73 1.31
CA GLU A 340 24.40 11.54 1.85
C GLU A 340 23.04 11.12 1.27
N ARG A 341 22.97 10.76 -0.01
CA ARG A 341 21.74 10.28 -0.65
C ARG A 341 21.05 9.16 0.14
N TYR A 342 21.81 8.16 0.60
CA TYR A 342 21.25 7.03 1.32
C TYR A 342 20.81 7.42 2.73
N VAL A 343 21.54 8.34 3.38
CA VAL A 343 21.13 8.91 4.67
C VAL A 343 19.80 9.63 4.52
N ARG A 344 19.65 10.50 3.51
CA ARG A 344 18.39 11.23 3.23
C ARG A 344 17.21 10.31 2.90
N GLU A 345 17.45 9.20 2.19
CA GLU A 345 16.41 8.20 1.96
C GLU A 345 16.06 7.43 3.25
N ALA A 346 17.07 7.02 4.03
CA ALA A 346 16.90 6.35 5.31
C ALA A 346 16.14 7.21 6.33
N GLU A 347 16.41 8.52 6.39
CA GLU A 347 15.71 9.47 7.25
C GLU A 347 14.18 9.40 7.09
N LYS A 348 13.67 9.19 5.87
CA LYS A 348 12.22 9.13 5.60
C LYS A 348 11.52 8.01 6.38
N SER A 349 12.25 6.98 6.80
CA SER A 349 11.70 5.89 7.62
C SER A 349 11.18 6.38 8.98
N ILE A 350 11.68 7.51 9.49
CA ILE A 350 11.29 8.08 10.78
C ILE A 350 9.81 8.49 10.84
N LYS A 351 9.16 8.69 9.68
CA LYS A 351 7.73 9.04 9.61
C LYS A 351 6.82 8.01 10.28
N ARG A 352 7.28 6.75 10.42
CA ARG A 352 6.53 5.70 11.12
C ARG A 352 6.45 5.89 12.63
N VAL A 353 7.31 6.72 13.22
CA VAL A 353 7.41 6.93 14.67
C VAL A 353 7.14 8.38 15.09
N LEU A 354 6.37 9.13 14.29
CA LEU A 354 6.00 10.53 14.58
C LEU A 354 5.17 10.68 15.86
N HIS A 355 4.52 9.61 16.32
CA HIS A 355 3.87 9.57 17.63
C HIS A 355 4.87 9.81 18.78
N GLY A 356 6.16 9.53 18.57
CA GLY A 356 7.29 9.79 19.46
C GLY A 356 7.26 9.06 20.80
N GLU A 357 6.53 7.95 20.85
CA GLU A 357 6.70 6.97 21.92
C GLU A 357 7.94 6.11 21.62
N TRP A 358 8.47 5.45 22.65
CA TRP A 358 9.62 4.57 22.49
C TRP A 358 9.25 3.30 21.71
N VAL A 359 10.12 2.92 20.79
CA VAL A 359 9.97 1.72 19.96
C VAL A 359 11.27 0.93 19.93
N TYR A 360 11.17 -0.39 19.76
CA TYR A 360 12.34 -1.21 19.47
C TYR A 360 12.78 -1.05 18.00
N PHE A 361 14.09 -0.98 17.76
CA PHE A 361 14.61 -0.78 16.42
C PHE A 361 14.32 -1.96 15.47
N ASP A 362 14.43 -3.19 15.95
CA ASP A 362 14.14 -4.39 15.18
C ASP A 362 12.65 -4.54 14.83
N GLU A 363 11.74 -4.12 15.70
CA GLU A 363 10.31 -4.02 15.38
C GLU A 363 10.03 -2.91 14.37
N PHE A 364 10.68 -1.76 14.52
CA PHE A 364 10.59 -0.65 13.56
C PHE A 364 11.01 -1.08 12.15
N LEU A 365 12.13 -1.81 12.02
CA LEU A 365 12.65 -2.29 10.74
C LEU A 365 11.65 -3.10 9.92
N LYS A 366 10.77 -3.88 10.58
CA LYS A 366 9.78 -4.74 9.89
C LYS A 366 8.82 -3.95 9.00
N GLY A 367 8.57 -2.68 9.31
CA GLY A 367 7.68 -1.81 8.55
C GLY A 367 8.38 -0.76 7.68
N VAL A 368 9.71 -0.75 7.63
CA VAL A 368 10.45 0.25 6.85
C VAL A 368 10.28 -0.02 5.35
N LEU A 369 9.96 1.04 4.59
CA LEU A 369 9.66 0.97 3.16
C LEU A 369 10.53 1.90 2.29
N VAL A 370 11.71 2.29 2.78
CA VAL A 370 12.58 3.25 2.08
C VAL A 370 13.44 2.58 1.00
N PRO A 371 13.57 3.18 -0.20
CA PRO A 371 14.32 2.58 -1.30
C PRO A 371 15.82 2.90 -1.19
N LEU A 372 16.57 2.09 -0.43
CA LEU A 372 18.03 2.21 -0.32
C LEU A 372 18.78 1.64 -1.52
N ASN A 373 18.17 0.77 -2.30
CA ASN A 373 18.70 0.21 -3.54
C ASN A 373 17.55 -0.08 -4.53
N GLU A 374 17.86 -0.49 -5.77
CA GLU A 374 16.84 -0.79 -6.79
C GLU A 374 15.90 -1.96 -6.41
N ASN A 375 16.39 -2.90 -5.61
CA ASN A 375 15.63 -4.07 -5.16
C ASN A 375 14.66 -3.74 -4.00
N SER A 376 14.91 -2.64 -3.28
CA SER A 376 14.09 -2.14 -2.18
C SER A 376 13.01 -1.13 -2.61
N VAL A 377 12.88 -0.86 -3.91
CA VAL A 377 11.82 0.01 -4.43
C VAL A 377 10.49 -0.75 -4.38
N VAL A 378 9.53 -0.22 -3.61
CA VAL A 378 8.18 -0.77 -3.54
C VAL A 378 7.41 -0.47 -4.81
N MET A 379 7.33 -1.47 -5.68
CA MET A 379 6.61 -1.37 -6.94
C MET A 379 5.94 -2.69 -7.31
N LEU A 380 4.84 -2.57 -8.05
CA LEU A 380 4.10 -3.70 -8.59
C LEU A 380 4.94 -4.37 -9.68
N LYS A 381 5.26 -5.65 -9.49
CA LYS A 381 6.06 -6.45 -10.44
C LYS A 381 5.36 -7.77 -10.72
N ARG A 382 5.64 -8.36 -11.89
CA ARG A 382 5.31 -9.75 -12.16
C ARG A 382 6.33 -10.67 -11.50
N VAL A 383 5.85 -11.57 -10.64
CA VAL A 383 6.63 -12.61 -9.97
C VAL A 383 6.10 -13.95 -10.48
N GLY A 384 6.81 -14.54 -11.45
CA GLY A 384 6.33 -15.72 -12.17
C GLY A 384 5.08 -15.40 -12.97
N LYS A 385 3.94 -16.01 -12.59
CA LYS A 385 2.63 -15.77 -13.21
C LYS A 385 1.78 -14.72 -12.48
N HIS A 386 2.17 -14.31 -11.28
CA HIS A 386 1.35 -13.43 -10.45
C HIS A 386 1.93 -12.02 -10.39
N TRP A 387 1.12 -11.06 -9.99
CA TRP A 387 1.59 -9.73 -9.64
C TRP A 387 1.69 -9.61 -8.12
N ALA A 388 2.63 -8.78 -7.66
CA ALA A 388 2.75 -8.44 -6.25
C ALA A 388 3.46 -7.08 -6.11
N TYR A 389 3.15 -6.33 -5.07
CA TYR A 389 4.03 -5.24 -4.65
C TYR A 389 5.29 -5.86 -4.06
N SER A 390 6.43 -5.55 -4.66
CA SER A 390 7.72 -5.93 -4.09
C SER A 390 7.90 -5.19 -2.76
N LEU A 391 8.01 -5.93 -1.66
CA LEU A 391 8.34 -5.37 -0.35
C LEU A 391 9.86 -5.38 -0.16
N PRO A 392 10.44 -4.38 0.52
CA PRO A 392 11.89 -4.32 0.67
C PRO A 392 12.39 -5.44 1.57
N VAL A 393 13.48 -6.06 1.15
CA VAL A 393 14.27 -6.96 1.99
C VAL A 393 15.62 -6.31 2.16
N TYR A 394 15.92 -5.88 3.38
CA TYR A 394 17.17 -5.22 3.72
C TYR A 394 18.20 -6.26 4.16
N GLY A 395 19.39 -6.22 3.56
CA GLY A 395 20.55 -6.95 4.02
C GLY A 395 21.27 -6.21 5.15
N ASP A 396 22.39 -6.76 5.60
CA ASP A 396 23.15 -6.24 6.73
C ASP A 396 23.66 -4.81 6.48
N GLU A 397 24.03 -4.49 5.24
CA GLU A 397 24.51 -3.15 4.86
C GLU A 397 23.37 -2.12 4.95
N GLU A 398 22.19 -2.41 4.39
CA GLU A 398 21.06 -1.50 4.47
C GLU A 398 20.56 -1.31 5.91
N ILE A 399 20.56 -2.39 6.70
CA ILE A 399 20.23 -2.34 8.13
C ILE A 399 21.26 -1.47 8.88
N ALA A 400 22.55 -1.56 8.55
CA ALA A 400 23.58 -0.71 9.14
C ALA A 400 23.37 0.76 8.78
N ILE A 401 22.98 1.08 7.54
CA ILE A 401 22.64 2.45 7.11
C ILE A 401 21.44 2.98 7.89
N LEU A 402 20.34 2.23 7.97
CA LEU A 402 19.16 2.61 8.75
C LEU A 402 19.54 2.84 10.21
N LYS A 403 20.29 1.92 10.81
CA LYS A 403 20.71 2.00 12.20
C LYS A 403 21.58 3.22 12.45
N ALA A 404 22.62 3.46 11.64
CA ALA A 404 23.49 4.61 11.80
C ALA A 404 22.73 5.92 11.55
N THR A 405 21.74 5.93 10.65
CA THR A 405 20.89 7.10 10.43
C THR A 405 20.08 7.46 11.67
N ILE A 406 19.49 6.47 12.35
CA ILE A 406 18.72 6.70 13.58
C ILE A 406 19.64 6.99 14.78
N PHE A 407 20.58 6.09 15.08
CA PHE A 407 21.32 6.07 16.34
C PHE A 407 22.57 6.96 16.36
N GLU A 408 22.99 7.46 15.22
CA GLU A 408 24.07 8.44 15.11
C GLU A 408 23.56 9.73 14.48
N TRP A 409 23.19 9.73 13.20
CA TRP A 409 22.88 10.97 12.48
C TRP A 409 21.75 11.79 13.12
N LEU A 410 20.56 11.20 13.31
CA LEU A 410 19.42 11.90 13.91
C LEU A 410 19.61 12.15 15.41
N TYR A 411 20.31 11.26 16.09
CA TYR A 411 20.65 11.40 17.52
C TYR A 411 21.58 12.59 17.76
N GLU A 412 22.61 12.76 16.92
CA GLU A 412 23.55 13.87 17.00
C GLU A 412 22.87 15.23 16.82
N MET A 413 21.79 15.31 16.05
CA MET A 413 20.98 16.52 15.89
C MET A 413 19.93 16.71 17.01
N GLY A 414 19.82 15.77 17.95
CA GLY A 414 18.76 15.77 18.96
C GLY A 414 17.35 15.57 18.40
N MET A 415 17.21 15.00 17.19
CA MET A 415 15.91 14.69 16.59
C MET A 415 15.34 13.38 17.13
N VAL A 416 16.18 12.47 17.60
CA VAL A 416 15.77 11.24 18.27
C VAL A 416 16.50 11.03 19.58
N ALA A 417 15.79 10.52 20.58
CA ALA A 417 16.37 9.98 21.79
C ALA A 417 16.64 8.48 21.57
N THR A 418 17.79 7.99 22.07
CA THR A 418 18.19 6.59 21.91
C THR A 418 18.43 5.95 23.28
N GLY A 419 18.31 4.63 23.36
CA GLY A 419 18.50 3.89 24.59
C GLY A 419 18.47 2.38 24.37
N THR A 420 18.42 1.65 25.48
CA THR A 420 18.20 0.21 25.49
C THR A 420 17.08 -0.16 26.45
N CYS A 421 16.32 -1.19 26.10
CA CYS A 421 15.29 -1.76 26.96
C CYS A 421 15.38 -3.28 26.87
N ASN A 422 15.55 -3.96 28.00
CA ASN A 422 15.74 -5.42 28.06
C ASN A 422 16.86 -5.94 27.12
N GLY A 423 17.96 -5.19 26.99
CA GLY A 423 19.09 -5.53 26.12
C GLY A 423 18.86 -5.30 24.63
N ARG A 424 17.71 -4.77 24.23
CA ARG A 424 17.39 -4.41 22.83
C ARG A 424 17.52 -2.90 22.64
N GLU A 425 18.00 -2.49 21.47
CA GLU A 425 18.10 -1.08 21.11
C GLU A 425 16.71 -0.48 20.86
N CYS A 426 16.47 0.69 21.43
CA CYS A 426 15.22 1.41 21.28
C CYS A 426 15.47 2.90 21.05
N PHE A 427 14.50 3.56 20.46
CA PHE A 427 14.56 5.00 20.20
C PHE A 427 13.15 5.62 20.23
N ALA A 428 13.11 6.94 20.36
CA ALA A 428 11.89 7.74 20.30
C ALA A 428 12.18 9.04 19.57
N MET A 429 11.19 9.56 18.84
CA MET A 429 11.27 10.90 18.26
C MET A 429 11.17 11.97 19.35
N THR A 430 12.11 12.92 19.38
CA THR A 430 12.07 14.06 20.31
C THR A 430 11.03 15.09 19.88
N HIS A 431 10.74 16.06 20.75
CA HIS A 431 9.85 17.17 20.36
C HIS A 431 10.41 17.96 19.16
N PHE A 432 11.71 18.21 19.15
CA PHE A 432 12.40 18.88 18.05
C PHE A 432 12.32 18.06 16.75
N GLY A 433 12.57 16.75 16.82
CA GLY A 433 12.44 15.87 15.66
C GLY A 433 11.01 15.85 15.10
N LYS A 434 9.98 15.81 15.96
CA LYS A 434 8.59 15.89 15.51
C LYS A 434 8.34 17.20 14.76
N PHE A 435 8.73 18.34 15.32
CA PHE A 435 8.57 19.63 14.65
C PHE A 435 9.26 19.63 13.27
N PHE A 436 10.45 19.03 13.16
CA PHE A 436 11.21 18.99 11.91
C PHE A 436 10.59 18.10 10.81
N PHE A 437 9.97 16.98 11.17
CA PHE A 437 9.47 15.97 10.21
C PHE A 437 7.95 15.97 9.98
N ASN A 438 7.20 16.80 10.71
CA ASN A 438 5.74 16.90 10.60
C ASN A 438 5.29 17.94 9.55
N ASP A 439 6.21 18.76 9.06
CA ASP A 439 6.08 19.58 7.84
C ASP A 439 6.51 18.78 6.59
#